data_AF-A0A381PPL6-F1
#
_entry.id   AF-A0A381PPL6-F1
#
_cell.length_a   1.000
_cell.length_b   1.000
_cell.length_c   1.000
_cell.angle_alpha   90.00
_cell.angle_beta   90.00
_cell.angle_gamma   90.00
#
_symmetry.space_group_name_H-M   'P 1'
#
loop_
_entity.id
_entity.type
_entity.pdbx_description
1 polymer ?
#
loop_
_entity_poly.entity_id
_entity_poly.type
_entity_poly.pdbx_seq_one_letter_code
_entity_poly.pdbx_strand_id
1 'polypeptide(L)'
;MQSHRDLGPDTWLLMRFNEIEVADDLQWLIKKDACLHCEEPGCLYACPSPGAIVQYDNGIVDFNQEQCIGCQLCVSGCPFDIPRFSPETKKVYKCNMCVDRVEAGLEPACVKTCPTNAISWGTKEDMVALAERKVEGLRGRGFDNAALYDPAGVGGTHMMYVVPHGDQLDEYDLPANPTAAPGALAALGNLRQLGASALGLGLLATALHYLGFGPQEPESETVEAAHPVPAGARSEPDGGGTGMDGGEGGRRPPQGGGANA
;
A
#
# COMPACT_ATOMS: atom_id res chain seq x y z
N MET A 1 14.62 -26.89 -3.39
CA MET A 1 14.77 -26.14 -2.11
C MET A 1 14.94 -24.66 -2.42
N GLN A 2 13.93 -23.85 -2.10
CA GLN A 2 13.99 -22.39 -2.24
C GLN A 2 14.65 -21.79 -1.01
N SER A 3 15.66 -20.92 -1.18
CA SER A 3 16.43 -20.36 -0.05
C SER A 3 15.60 -19.38 0.79
N HIS A 4 15.05 -18.36 0.14
CA HIS A 4 14.14 -17.40 0.77
C HIS A 4 12.70 -17.82 0.46
N ARG A 5 11.82 -17.71 1.46
CA ARG A 5 10.41 -18.07 1.26
C ARG A 5 9.68 -17.11 0.33
N ASP A 6 10.06 -15.84 0.36
CA ASP A 6 9.37 -14.78 -0.36
C ASP A 6 10.28 -13.58 -0.63
N LEU A 7 9.81 -12.62 -1.44
CA LEU A 7 10.40 -11.31 -1.61
C LEU A 7 10.52 -10.60 -0.25
N GLY A 8 11.48 -9.69 -0.15
CA GLY A 8 11.72 -8.91 1.05
C GLY A 8 12.13 -7.47 0.72
N PRO A 9 12.21 -6.57 1.72
CA PRO A 9 12.71 -5.23 1.52
C PRO A 9 14.14 -5.20 0.97
N ASP A 10 14.91 -6.28 1.17
CA ASP A 10 16.29 -6.46 0.68
C ASP A 10 16.39 -7.60 -0.36
N THR A 11 15.26 -8.12 -0.84
CA THR A 11 15.20 -9.20 -1.84
C THR A 11 14.15 -8.86 -2.88
N TRP A 12 14.55 -8.04 -3.86
CA TRP A 12 13.65 -7.47 -4.89
C TRP A 12 13.37 -8.39 -6.07
N LEU A 13 14.10 -9.51 -6.12
CA LEU A 13 14.01 -10.55 -7.12
C LEU A 13 14.24 -11.89 -6.42
N LEU A 14 13.36 -12.86 -6.65
CA LEU A 14 13.47 -14.20 -6.11
C LEU A 14 13.22 -15.25 -7.20
N MET A 15 14.00 -16.32 -7.24
CA MET A 15 13.67 -17.48 -8.07
C MET A 15 12.68 -18.37 -7.32
N ARG A 16 11.50 -18.59 -7.89
CA ARG A 16 10.48 -19.52 -7.40
C ARG A 16 10.58 -20.84 -8.15
N PHE A 17 10.37 -21.92 -7.40
CA PHE A 17 10.52 -23.29 -7.86
C PHE A 17 9.24 -24.04 -7.53
N ASN A 18 8.53 -24.54 -8.53
CA ASN A 18 7.31 -25.31 -8.35
C ASN A 18 7.40 -26.64 -9.11
N GLU A 19 7.14 -27.75 -8.44
CA GLU A 19 7.18 -29.10 -9.01
C GLU A 19 5.74 -29.51 -9.33
N ILE A 20 5.47 -29.78 -10.60
CA ILE A 20 4.14 -30.17 -11.08
C ILE A 20 4.20 -31.48 -11.85
N GLU A 21 3.11 -32.23 -11.84
CA GLU A 21 2.96 -33.42 -12.68
C GLU A 21 2.09 -33.07 -13.90
N VAL A 22 2.65 -33.23 -15.09
CA VAL A 22 1.94 -32.99 -16.36
C VAL A 22 1.99 -34.27 -17.18
N ALA A 23 0.84 -34.90 -17.39
CA ALA A 23 0.72 -36.14 -18.17
C ALA A 23 1.70 -37.25 -17.70
N ASP A 24 1.76 -37.47 -16.39
CA ASP A 24 2.65 -38.43 -15.71
C ASP A 24 4.17 -38.10 -15.79
N ASP A 25 4.54 -36.92 -16.32
CA ASP A 25 5.91 -36.39 -16.28
C ASP A 25 6.06 -35.32 -15.20
N LEU A 26 7.08 -35.49 -14.34
CA LEU A 26 7.48 -34.47 -13.38
C LEU A 26 8.16 -33.32 -14.09
N GLN A 27 7.59 -32.12 -13.98
CA GLN A 27 8.17 -30.88 -14.51
C GLN A 27 8.53 -29.92 -13.38
N TRP A 28 9.68 -29.26 -13.52
CA TRP A 28 10.12 -28.24 -12.59
C TRP A 28 9.97 -26.86 -13.19
N LEU A 29 8.97 -26.12 -12.74
CA LEU A 29 8.73 -24.74 -13.14
C LEU A 29 9.61 -23.81 -12.32
N ILE A 30 10.46 -23.05 -13.02
CA ILE A 30 11.39 -22.10 -12.39
C ILE A 30 11.07 -20.71 -12.91
N LYS A 31 10.51 -19.86 -12.04
CA LYS A 31 10.12 -18.48 -12.38
C LYS A 31 11.02 -17.47 -11.67
N LYS A 32 11.54 -16.48 -12.39
CA LYS A 32 12.07 -15.25 -11.77
C LYS A 32 10.89 -14.40 -11.32
N ASP A 33 10.73 -14.20 -10.03
CA ASP A 33 9.69 -13.35 -9.45
C ASP A 33 10.25 -11.98 -9.08
N ALA A 34 9.62 -10.91 -9.58
CA ALA A 34 9.97 -9.51 -9.37
C ALA A 34 8.80 -8.62 -9.82
N CYS A 35 8.90 -7.30 -9.64
CA CYS A 35 7.87 -6.37 -10.14
C CYS A 35 7.63 -6.52 -11.65
N LEU A 36 6.35 -6.51 -12.05
CA LEU A 36 5.92 -6.57 -13.45
C LEU A 36 5.92 -5.21 -14.15
N HIS A 37 6.09 -4.11 -13.41
CA HIS A 37 6.06 -2.74 -13.93
C HIS A 37 4.85 -2.54 -14.85
N CYS A 38 3.65 -2.67 -14.29
CA CYS A 38 2.39 -2.63 -15.02
C CYS A 38 2.20 -1.28 -15.73
N GLU A 39 1.52 -1.28 -16.87
CA GLU A 39 1.12 -0.06 -17.57
C GLU A 39 0.12 0.75 -16.74
N GLU A 40 -0.80 0.07 -16.06
CA GLU A 40 -1.71 0.62 -15.07
C GLU A 40 -1.33 0.09 -13.67
N PRO A 41 -0.44 0.76 -12.92
CA PRO A 41 0.10 0.20 -11.69
C PRO A 41 -0.90 0.35 -10.53
N GLY A 42 -1.46 -0.76 -10.07
CA GLY A 42 -2.35 -0.76 -8.90
C GLY A 42 -1.69 -0.22 -7.62
N CYS A 43 -0.38 -0.41 -7.47
CA CYS A 43 0.40 0.17 -6.38
C CYS A 43 0.40 1.71 -6.42
N LEU A 44 0.49 2.32 -7.61
CA LEU A 44 0.41 3.77 -7.81
C LEU A 44 -1.00 4.27 -7.52
N TYR A 45 -2.03 3.58 -8.05
CA TYR A 45 -3.43 3.92 -7.81
C TYR A 45 -3.81 3.93 -6.33
N ALA A 46 -3.30 2.96 -5.55
CA ALA A 46 -3.59 2.84 -4.13
C ALA A 46 -2.80 3.81 -3.24
N CYS A 47 -1.74 4.45 -3.74
CA CYS A 47 -0.85 5.26 -2.91
C CYS A 47 -1.45 6.64 -2.61
N PRO A 48 -1.65 7.01 -1.33
CA PRO A 48 -2.21 8.32 -0.99
C PRO A 48 -1.16 9.44 -0.94
N SER A 49 0.14 9.11 -1.01
CA SER A 49 1.23 10.08 -0.88
C SER A 49 1.68 10.57 -2.25
N PRO A 50 1.50 11.86 -2.59
CA PRO A 50 1.89 12.40 -3.89
C PRO A 50 3.39 12.20 -4.15
N GLY A 51 3.72 11.66 -5.34
CA GLY A 51 5.11 11.47 -5.76
C GLY A 51 5.85 10.32 -5.09
N ALA A 52 5.22 9.55 -4.18
CA ALA A 52 5.84 8.37 -3.56
C ALA A 52 6.00 7.19 -4.52
N ILE A 53 5.15 7.09 -5.52
CA ILE A 53 5.24 6.12 -6.61
C ILE A 53 5.09 6.89 -7.90
N VAL A 54 6.01 6.66 -8.84
CA VAL A 54 6.05 7.32 -10.14
C VAL A 54 6.12 6.27 -11.24
N GLN A 55 5.61 6.62 -12.41
CA GLN A 55 5.78 5.87 -13.64
C GLN A 55 6.49 6.77 -14.64
N TYR A 56 7.61 6.32 -15.16
CA TYR A 56 8.38 7.01 -16.19
C TYR A 56 7.79 6.74 -17.58
N ASP A 57 8.12 7.58 -18.56
CA ASP A 57 7.62 7.46 -19.95
C ASP A 57 8.03 6.13 -20.62
N ASN A 58 9.09 5.49 -20.14
CA ASN A 58 9.55 4.19 -20.63
C ASN A 58 8.86 3.01 -19.91
N GLY A 59 7.83 3.26 -19.09
CA GLY A 59 7.06 2.22 -18.40
C GLY A 59 7.60 1.79 -17.03
N ILE A 60 8.77 2.29 -16.61
CA ILE A 60 9.32 1.93 -15.30
C ILE A 60 8.44 2.54 -14.21
N VAL A 61 7.85 1.67 -13.37
CA VAL A 61 7.24 2.07 -12.10
C VAL A 61 8.29 2.04 -10.98
N ASP A 62 8.54 3.16 -10.28
CA ASP A 62 9.53 3.25 -9.19
C ASP A 62 9.00 3.95 -7.94
N PHE A 63 9.64 3.70 -6.79
CA PHE A 63 9.23 4.19 -5.47
C PHE A 63 10.20 5.25 -4.94
N ASN A 64 9.71 6.48 -4.83
CA ASN A 64 10.45 7.57 -4.19
C ASN A 64 10.38 7.43 -2.65
N GLN A 65 11.52 7.07 -2.06
CA GLN A 65 11.62 6.78 -0.63
C GLN A 65 11.44 8.04 0.25
N GLU A 66 11.73 9.23 -0.27
CA GLU A 66 11.56 10.49 0.46
C GLU A 66 10.07 10.80 0.68
N GLN A 67 9.24 10.56 -0.34
CA GLN A 67 7.80 10.81 -0.30
C GLN A 67 6.99 9.65 0.30
N CYS A 68 7.57 8.47 0.43
CA CYS A 68 6.88 7.30 0.97
C CYS A 68 6.58 7.48 2.47
N ILE A 69 5.31 7.36 2.87
CA ILE A 69 4.86 7.49 4.26
C ILE A 69 4.69 6.15 5.00
N GLY A 70 5.05 5.02 4.35
CA GLY A 70 5.00 3.71 4.99
C GLY A 70 3.60 3.14 5.27
N CYS A 71 2.55 3.68 4.65
CA CYS A 71 1.16 3.25 4.90
C CYS A 71 0.78 1.86 4.35
N GLN A 72 1.64 1.26 3.51
CA GLN A 72 1.48 -0.09 2.93
C GLN A 72 0.25 -0.31 2.03
N LEU A 73 -0.53 0.72 1.70
CA LEU A 73 -1.64 0.60 0.74
C LEU A 73 -1.19 0.09 -0.64
N CYS A 74 0.05 0.40 -1.03
CA CYS A 74 0.64 -0.12 -2.26
C CYS A 74 0.91 -1.65 -2.23
N VAL A 75 1.07 -2.25 -1.04
CA VAL A 75 1.19 -3.71 -0.88
C VAL A 75 -0.15 -4.34 -1.23
N SER A 76 -1.24 -3.89 -0.60
CA SER A 76 -2.59 -4.38 -0.87
C SER A 76 -3.11 -4.02 -2.27
N GLY A 77 -2.65 -2.91 -2.83
CA GLY A 77 -3.04 -2.46 -4.17
C GLY A 77 -2.31 -3.17 -5.31
N CYS A 78 -1.25 -3.94 -5.03
CA CYS A 78 -0.54 -4.68 -6.06
C CYS A 78 -1.23 -6.02 -6.34
N PRO A 79 -1.76 -6.26 -7.55
CA PRO A 79 -2.44 -7.53 -7.86
C PRO A 79 -1.48 -8.72 -7.95
N PHE A 80 -0.16 -8.47 -7.89
CA PHE A 80 0.90 -9.47 -7.96
C PHE A 80 1.62 -9.67 -6.63
N ASP A 81 1.15 -9.02 -5.55
CA ASP A 81 1.78 -9.07 -4.22
C ASP A 81 3.31 -8.86 -4.23
N ILE A 82 3.78 -7.77 -4.87
CA ILE A 82 5.21 -7.50 -5.04
C ILE A 82 5.83 -6.59 -3.96
N PRO A 83 5.22 -5.44 -3.59
CA PRO A 83 5.89 -4.49 -2.71
C PRO A 83 6.11 -5.08 -1.32
N ARG A 84 7.28 -4.82 -0.71
CA ARG A 84 7.63 -5.32 0.62
C ARG A 84 8.03 -4.18 1.54
N PHE A 85 7.43 -4.15 2.73
CA PHE A 85 7.68 -3.13 3.74
C PHE A 85 8.95 -3.45 4.55
N SER A 86 9.80 -2.45 4.75
CA SER A 86 10.93 -2.54 5.67
C SER A 86 10.52 -2.03 7.06
N PRO A 87 10.55 -2.88 8.11
CA PRO A 87 10.30 -2.42 9.47
C PRO A 87 11.42 -1.50 9.99
N GLU A 88 12.60 -1.52 9.38
CA GLU A 88 13.74 -0.68 9.75
C GLU A 88 13.57 0.75 9.23
N THR A 89 13.38 0.92 7.92
CA THR A 89 13.28 2.25 7.31
C THR A 89 11.87 2.83 7.35
N LYS A 90 10.86 1.99 7.66
CA LYS A 90 9.43 2.31 7.56
C LYS A 90 8.99 2.70 6.14
N LYS A 91 9.69 2.18 5.13
CA LYS A 91 9.38 2.41 3.71
C LYS A 91 9.11 1.09 2.99
N VAL A 92 8.64 1.18 1.75
CA VAL A 92 8.34 0.01 0.91
C VAL A 92 9.34 -0.05 -0.24
N TYR A 93 9.80 -1.26 -0.56
CA TYR A 93 10.77 -1.52 -1.62
C TYR A 93 10.26 -2.62 -2.56
N LYS A 94 10.80 -2.62 -3.77
CA LYS A 94 10.57 -3.62 -4.83
C LYS A 94 11.63 -3.42 -5.91
N CYS A 95 11.62 -4.29 -6.92
CA CYS A 95 12.35 -4.07 -8.16
C CYS A 95 12.04 -2.69 -8.76
N ASN A 96 13.08 -1.94 -9.11
CA ASN A 96 13.03 -0.63 -9.76
C ASN A 96 13.44 -0.70 -11.25
N MET A 97 13.43 -1.90 -11.83
CA MET A 97 13.92 -2.18 -13.19
C MET A 97 15.36 -1.69 -13.45
N CYS A 98 16.18 -1.54 -12.40
CA CYS A 98 17.49 -0.91 -12.49
C CYS A 98 17.45 0.44 -13.21
N VAL A 99 16.50 1.31 -12.83
CA VAL A 99 16.31 2.64 -13.45
C VAL A 99 17.62 3.41 -13.61
N ASP A 100 18.50 3.36 -12.60
CA ASP A 100 19.84 3.95 -12.59
C ASP A 100 20.74 3.46 -13.72
N ARG A 101 20.65 2.17 -14.06
CA ARG A 101 21.38 1.57 -15.18
C ARG A 101 20.74 1.92 -16.51
N VAL A 102 19.40 1.84 -16.59
CA VAL A 102 18.64 2.08 -17.81
C VAL A 102 18.82 3.53 -18.27
N GLU A 103 18.80 4.50 -17.35
CA GLU A 103 19.08 5.91 -17.64
C GLU A 103 20.50 6.13 -18.18
N ALA A 104 21.45 5.31 -17.76
CA ALA A 104 22.82 5.31 -18.28
C ALA A 104 22.99 4.52 -19.60
N GLY A 105 21.90 4.07 -20.23
CA GLY A 105 21.93 3.28 -21.47
C GLY A 105 22.39 1.84 -21.28
N LEU A 106 22.35 1.31 -20.05
CA LEU A 106 22.72 -0.06 -19.72
C LEU A 106 21.48 -0.91 -19.45
N GLU A 107 21.55 -2.19 -19.82
CA GLU A 107 20.51 -3.16 -19.48
C GLU A 107 20.47 -3.47 -17.96
N PRO A 108 19.32 -3.91 -17.41
CA PRO A 108 19.21 -4.30 -16.01
C PRO A 108 20.21 -5.38 -15.58
N ALA A 109 20.64 -5.36 -14.33
CA ALA A 109 21.68 -6.27 -13.84
C ALA A 109 21.28 -7.75 -13.95
N CYS A 110 20.01 -8.07 -13.67
CA CYS A 110 19.48 -9.44 -13.79
C CYS A 110 19.44 -9.93 -15.25
N VAL A 111 19.27 -9.03 -16.22
CA VAL A 111 19.36 -9.35 -17.65
C VAL A 111 20.81 -9.69 -17.99
N LYS A 112 21.73 -8.76 -17.71
CA LYS A 112 23.16 -8.91 -18.03
C LYS A 112 23.79 -10.19 -17.49
N THR A 113 23.39 -10.61 -16.29
CA THR A 113 23.97 -11.78 -15.62
C THR A 113 23.33 -13.11 -16.02
N CYS A 114 22.23 -13.12 -16.79
CA CYS A 114 21.47 -14.33 -17.07
C CYS A 114 22.28 -15.29 -17.97
N PRO A 115 22.77 -16.43 -17.46
CA PRO A 115 23.72 -17.27 -18.20
C PRO A 115 23.10 -17.96 -19.42
N THR A 116 21.79 -18.18 -19.40
CA THR A 116 21.04 -18.90 -20.43
C THR A 116 20.28 -17.95 -21.37
N ASN A 117 20.36 -16.64 -21.17
CA ASN A 117 19.53 -15.65 -21.87
C ASN A 117 18.01 -15.94 -21.74
N ALA A 118 17.59 -16.50 -20.61
CA ALA A 118 16.17 -16.67 -20.27
C ALA A 118 15.48 -15.30 -20.10
N ILE A 119 16.22 -14.30 -19.63
CA ILE A 119 15.77 -12.92 -19.47
C ILE A 119 16.31 -12.11 -20.66
N SER A 120 15.46 -11.33 -21.32
CA SER A 120 15.83 -10.48 -22.46
C SER A 120 15.37 -9.03 -22.20
N TRP A 121 16.01 -8.07 -22.87
CA TRP A 121 15.77 -6.63 -22.69
C TRP A 121 15.70 -5.92 -24.04
N GLY A 122 14.82 -4.92 -24.14
CA GLY A 122 14.62 -4.12 -25.34
C GLY A 122 13.36 -3.28 -25.22
N THR A 123 12.91 -2.71 -26.35
CA THR A 123 11.61 -2.05 -26.41
C THR A 123 10.49 -3.07 -26.16
N LYS A 124 9.33 -2.60 -25.67
CA LYS A 124 8.20 -3.50 -25.41
C LYS A 124 7.78 -4.23 -26.69
N GLU A 125 7.75 -3.51 -27.81
CA GLU A 125 7.40 -4.05 -29.12
C GLU A 125 8.34 -5.19 -29.55
N ASP A 126 9.66 -4.98 -29.43
CA ASP A 126 10.65 -6.00 -29.79
C ASP A 126 10.58 -7.22 -28.87
N MET A 127 10.29 -6.99 -27.59
CA MET A 127 10.14 -8.06 -26.60
C MET A 127 8.86 -8.87 -26.78
N VAL A 128 7.74 -8.23 -27.15
CA VAL A 128 6.50 -8.94 -27.55
C VAL A 128 6.77 -9.80 -28.78
N ALA A 129 7.38 -9.24 -29.83
CA ALA A 129 7.70 -9.99 -31.03
C ALA A 129 8.67 -11.17 -30.75
N LEU A 130 9.64 -10.99 -29.84
CA LEU A 130 10.52 -12.08 -29.40
C LEU A 130 9.75 -13.15 -28.61
N ALA A 131 8.84 -12.73 -27.73
CA ALA A 131 8.02 -13.64 -26.93
C ALA A 131 7.10 -14.49 -27.82
N GLU A 132 6.44 -13.90 -28.80
CA GLU A 132 5.60 -14.62 -29.77
C GLU A 132 6.39 -15.69 -30.53
N ARG A 133 7.62 -15.37 -30.99
CA ARG A 133 8.51 -16.36 -31.61
C ARG A 133 8.88 -17.50 -30.65
N LYS A 134 9.12 -17.19 -29.37
CA LYS A 134 9.41 -18.22 -28.35
C LYS A 134 8.19 -19.10 -28.10
N VAL A 135 6.98 -18.52 -28.05
CA VAL A 135 5.72 -19.26 -27.90
C VAL A 135 5.51 -20.21 -29.08
N GLU A 136 5.70 -19.74 -30.31
CA GLU A 136 5.61 -20.59 -31.51
C GLU A 136 6.63 -21.75 -31.45
N GLY A 137 7.87 -21.47 -31.06
CA GLY A 137 8.89 -22.50 -30.87
C GLY A 137 8.54 -23.52 -29.78
N LEU A 138 7.87 -23.10 -28.70
CA LEU A 138 7.38 -24.01 -27.65
C LEU A 138 6.24 -24.89 -28.14
N ARG A 139 5.27 -24.31 -28.86
CA ARG A 139 4.17 -25.07 -29.48
C ARG A 139 4.69 -26.11 -30.46
N GLY A 140 5.69 -25.76 -31.28
CA GLY A 140 6.37 -26.72 -32.17
C GLY A 140 7.09 -27.87 -31.45
N ARG A 141 7.32 -27.76 -30.14
CA ARG A 141 7.91 -28.79 -29.26
C ARG A 141 6.88 -29.55 -28.43
N GLY A 142 5.59 -29.34 -28.64
CA GLY A 142 4.50 -30.03 -27.94
C GLY A 142 3.94 -29.30 -26.72
N PHE A 143 4.29 -28.03 -26.49
CA PHE A 143 3.65 -27.20 -25.47
C PHE A 143 2.48 -26.41 -26.09
N ASP A 144 1.36 -27.08 -26.35
CA ASP A 144 0.21 -26.51 -27.08
C ASP A 144 -0.36 -25.27 -26.38
N ASN A 145 -0.33 -25.25 -25.05
CA ASN A 145 -0.82 -24.16 -24.22
C ASN A 145 0.23 -23.08 -23.94
N ALA A 146 1.39 -23.08 -24.62
CA ALA A 146 2.38 -22.04 -24.41
C ALA A 146 1.81 -20.65 -24.72
N ALA A 147 2.15 -19.67 -23.87
CA ALA A 147 1.59 -18.33 -23.91
C ALA A 147 2.59 -17.25 -23.52
N LEU A 148 2.35 -16.04 -24.04
CA LEU A 148 2.91 -14.80 -23.50
C LEU A 148 1.98 -14.32 -22.38
N TYR A 149 2.53 -14.15 -21.19
CA TYR A 149 1.84 -13.51 -20.07
C TYR A 149 2.10 -12.00 -20.10
N ASP A 150 1.13 -11.27 -20.64
CA ASP A 150 1.05 -9.81 -20.63
C ASP A 150 -0.41 -9.37 -20.32
N PRO A 151 -0.82 -9.35 -19.04
CA PRO A 151 -2.23 -9.29 -18.67
C PRO A 151 -2.87 -7.94 -18.98
N ALA A 152 -3.92 -7.95 -19.80
CA ALA A 152 -4.65 -6.75 -20.22
C ALA A 152 -5.38 -6.02 -19.07
N GLY A 153 -5.73 -6.70 -17.98
CA GLY A 153 -6.44 -6.09 -16.84
C GLY A 153 -5.63 -5.05 -16.06
N VAL A 154 -4.31 -4.96 -16.31
CA VAL A 154 -3.43 -3.89 -15.82
C VAL A 154 -2.83 -3.06 -16.97
N GLY A 155 -3.49 -3.04 -18.13
CA GLY A 155 -3.01 -2.38 -19.35
C GLY A 155 -1.80 -3.05 -20.01
N GLY A 156 -1.45 -4.27 -19.58
CA GLY A 156 -0.19 -4.93 -19.90
C GLY A 156 0.94 -4.55 -18.93
N THR A 157 2.13 -5.05 -19.21
CA THR A 157 3.28 -5.06 -18.30
C THR A 157 4.57 -4.76 -19.06
N HIS A 158 5.56 -4.20 -18.36
CA HIS A 158 6.91 -3.94 -18.89
C HIS A 158 7.91 -5.02 -18.46
N MET A 159 7.48 -6.02 -17.69
CA MET A 159 8.16 -7.30 -17.49
C MET A 159 7.14 -8.43 -17.71
N MET A 160 7.33 -9.16 -18.79
CA MET A 160 6.44 -10.21 -19.29
C MET A 160 7.09 -11.59 -19.14
N TYR A 161 6.28 -12.65 -19.16
CA TYR A 161 6.75 -14.03 -19.18
C TYR A 161 6.36 -14.76 -20.47
N VAL A 162 7.20 -15.68 -20.91
CA VAL A 162 6.78 -16.76 -21.82
C VAL A 162 6.65 -18.01 -20.96
N VAL A 163 5.44 -18.58 -20.89
CA VAL A 163 5.14 -19.75 -20.07
C VAL A 163 4.80 -20.95 -20.96
N PRO A 164 5.34 -22.14 -20.69
CA PRO A 164 4.96 -23.37 -21.41
C PRO A 164 3.51 -23.80 -21.17
N HIS A 165 2.97 -23.56 -19.98
CA HIS A 165 1.60 -23.94 -19.58
C HIS A 165 0.76 -22.69 -19.27
N GLY A 166 0.32 -21.98 -20.30
CA GLY A 166 -0.50 -20.77 -20.18
C GLY A 166 -1.92 -21.01 -19.67
N ASP A 167 -2.36 -22.27 -19.65
CA ASP A 167 -3.59 -22.76 -19.04
C ASP A 167 -3.47 -22.98 -17.51
N GLN A 168 -2.25 -22.96 -16.97
CA GLN A 168 -1.93 -23.26 -15.56
C GLN A 168 -1.11 -22.13 -14.92
N LEU A 169 -1.54 -20.87 -15.11
CA LEU A 169 -0.81 -19.70 -14.63
C LEU A 169 -0.64 -19.66 -13.11
N ASP A 170 -1.57 -20.23 -12.36
CA ASP A 170 -1.50 -20.32 -10.89
C ASP A 170 -0.29 -21.13 -10.43
N GLU A 171 0.16 -22.13 -11.21
CA GLU A 171 1.38 -22.91 -10.93
C GLU A 171 2.67 -22.08 -11.02
N TYR A 172 2.58 -20.89 -11.61
CA TYR A 172 3.67 -19.92 -11.67
C TYR A 172 3.48 -18.77 -10.66
N ASP A 173 2.51 -18.82 -9.75
CA ASP A 173 2.07 -17.66 -8.95
C ASP A 173 1.76 -16.44 -9.84
N LEU A 174 1.10 -16.66 -10.98
CA LEU A 174 0.68 -15.62 -11.91
C LEU A 174 -0.85 -15.57 -11.97
N PRO A 175 -1.50 -14.49 -11.48
CA PRO A 175 -2.95 -14.38 -11.55
C PRO A 175 -3.42 -14.39 -13.02
N ALA A 176 -4.47 -15.13 -13.36
CA ALA A 176 -4.94 -15.18 -14.75
C ALA A 176 -5.51 -13.82 -15.24
N ASN A 177 -6.22 -13.09 -14.37
CA ASN A 177 -6.89 -11.82 -14.72
C ASN A 177 -6.67 -10.74 -13.64
N PRO A 178 -5.43 -10.25 -13.44
CA PRO A 178 -5.14 -9.22 -12.46
C PRO A 178 -5.70 -7.87 -12.92
N THR A 179 -6.16 -7.04 -11.98
CA THR A 179 -6.69 -5.70 -12.27
C THR A 179 -6.01 -4.63 -11.42
N ALA A 180 -5.76 -3.45 -12.00
CA ALA A 180 -5.11 -2.33 -11.30
C ALA A 180 -5.93 -1.78 -10.12
N ALA A 181 -7.26 -1.85 -10.20
CA ALA A 181 -8.16 -1.43 -9.13
C ALA A 181 -9.15 -2.56 -8.80
N PRO A 182 -8.80 -3.47 -7.87
CA PRO A 182 -9.76 -4.43 -7.35
C PRO A 182 -10.96 -3.67 -6.78
N GLY A 183 -12.19 -4.13 -7.06
CA GLY A 183 -13.43 -3.32 -6.97
C GLY A 183 -13.66 -2.49 -5.70
N ALA A 184 -13.06 -2.83 -4.56
CA ALA A 184 -13.10 -2.02 -3.35
C ALA A 184 -12.41 -0.64 -3.50
N LEU A 185 -11.27 -0.56 -4.19
CA LEU A 185 -10.54 0.68 -4.43
C LEU A 185 -11.24 1.56 -5.47
N ALA A 186 -11.78 0.95 -6.53
CA ALA A 186 -12.57 1.66 -7.54
C ALA A 186 -13.85 2.27 -6.96
N ALA A 187 -14.52 1.57 -6.04
CA ALA A 187 -15.73 2.05 -5.37
C ALA A 187 -15.49 3.31 -4.50
N LEU A 188 -14.26 3.50 -4.00
CA LEU A 188 -13.87 4.67 -3.22
C LEU A 188 -13.56 5.90 -4.10
N GLY A 189 -13.43 5.75 -5.42
CA GLY A 189 -13.07 6.84 -6.33
C GLY A 189 -14.02 8.04 -6.25
N ASN A 190 -15.33 7.77 -6.14
CA ASN A 190 -16.35 8.81 -5.99
C ASN A 190 -16.56 9.25 -4.53
N LEU A 191 -16.09 8.47 -3.56
CA LEU A 191 -16.30 8.76 -2.14
C LEU A 191 -15.67 10.09 -1.74
N ARG A 192 -14.48 10.40 -2.27
CA ARG A 192 -13.82 11.70 -2.03
C ARG A 192 -14.69 12.87 -2.49
N GLN A 193 -15.24 12.79 -3.69
CA GLN A 193 -16.07 13.85 -4.25
C GLN A 193 -17.39 13.97 -3.50
N LEU A 194 -18.06 12.84 -3.24
CA LEU A 194 -19.30 12.80 -2.45
C LEU A 194 -19.10 13.36 -1.04
N GLY A 195 -18.01 12.97 -0.37
CA GLY A 195 -17.65 13.48 0.95
C GLY A 195 -17.40 14.99 0.95
N ALA A 196 -16.66 15.50 -0.04
CA ALA A 196 -16.43 16.94 -0.20
C ALA A 196 -17.74 17.70 -0.48
N SER A 197 -18.62 17.17 -1.34
CA SER A 197 -19.93 17.74 -1.60
C SER A 197 -20.83 17.74 -0.37
N ALA A 198 -20.87 16.65 0.39
CA ALA A 198 -21.65 16.55 1.62
C ALA A 198 -21.18 17.57 2.68
N LEU A 199 -19.85 17.71 2.85
CA LEU A 199 -19.27 18.74 3.73
C LEU A 199 -19.66 20.15 3.28
N GLY A 200 -19.53 20.45 1.98
CA GLY A 200 -19.90 21.76 1.43
C GLY A 200 -21.39 22.08 1.62
N LEU A 201 -22.27 21.12 1.35
CA LEU A 201 -23.72 21.26 1.57
C LEU A 201 -24.06 21.41 3.04
N GLY A 202 -23.39 20.68 3.93
CA GLY A 202 -23.58 20.80 5.38
C GLY A 202 -23.20 22.18 5.91
N LEU A 203 -22.06 22.72 5.45
CA LEU A 203 -21.64 24.08 5.80
C LEU A 203 -22.62 25.13 5.28
N LEU A 204 -23.07 25.01 4.03
CA LEU A 204 -24.07 25.91 3.44
C LEU A 204 -25.40 25.85 4.20
N ALA A 205 -25.89 24.65 4.49
CA ALA A 205 -27.13 24.46 5.25
C ALA A 205 -27.03 25.07 6.65
N THR A 206 -25.89 24.89 7.32
CA THR A 206 -25.63 25.49 8.64
C THR A 206 -25.63 27.01 8.57
N ALA A 207 -24.99 27.60 7.55
CA ALA A 207 -24.99 29.05 7.35
C ALA A 207 -26.40 29.61 7.06
N LEU A 208 -27.16 28.95 6.17
CA LEU A 208 -28.55 29.34 5.86
C LEU A 208 -29.47 29.18 7.08
N HIS A 209 -29.29 28.12 7.86
CA HIS A 209 -30.03 27.92 9.11
C HIS A 209 -29.75 29.05 10.11
N TYR A 210 -28.48 29.39 10.31
CA TYR A 210 -28.10 30.48 11.20
C TYR A 210 -28.64 31.84 10.73
N LEU A 211 -28.57 32.14 9.43
CA LEU A 211 -29.11 33.39 8.86
C LEU A 211 -30.64 33.46 8.91
N GLY A 212 -31.33 32.32 8.77
CA GLY A 212 -32.80 32.26 8.76
C GLY A 212 -33.45 32.25 10.14
N PHE A 213 -32.84 31.56 11.11
CA PHE A 213 -33.42 31.35 12.45
C PHE A 213 -32.70 32.12 13.56
N GLY A 214 -31.49 32.62 13.30
CA GLY A 214 -30.69 33.35 14.29
C GLY A 214 -30.23 32.50 15.47
N PRO A 215 -29.48 33.10 16.40
CA PRO A 215 -29.13 32.44 17.66
C PRO A 215 -30.38 32.25 18.52
N GLN A 216 -30.52 31.08 19.14
CA GLN A 216 -31.55 30.83 20.15
C GLN A 216 -31.10 31.44 21.47
N GLU A 217 -31.78 32.48 21.92
CA GLU A 217 -31.59 33.00 23.27
C GLU A 217 -32.45 32.19 24.25
N PRO A 218 -31.94 31.85 25.44
CA PRO A 218 -32.75 31.19 26.46
C PRO A 218 -33.90 32.11 26.89
N GLU A 219 -35.12 31.55 26.98
CA GLU A 219 -36.24 32.28 27.57
C GLU A 219 -35.89 32.68 29.00
N SER A 220 -36.06 33.95 29.34
CA SER A 220 -35.88 34.41 30.71
C SER A 220 -37.00 33.86 31.56
N GLU A 221 -36.71 32.84 32.38
CA GLU A 221 -37.55 32.52 33.52
C GLU A 221 -37.67 33.80 34.35
N THR A 222 -38.90 34.34 34.41
CA THR A 222 -39.21 35.42 35.34
C THR A 222 -39.06 34.82 36.74
N VAL A 223 -37.92 35.09 37.37
CA VAL A 223 -37.75 34.86 38.79
C VAL A 223 -38.73 35.82 39.48
N GLU A 224 -39.94 35.32 39.74
CA GLU A 224 -40.92 35.98 40.59
C GLU A 224 -40.21 36.32 41.90
N ALA A 225 -40.14 37.62 42.19
CA ALA A 225 -39.31 38.17 43.24
C ALA A 225 -39.56 37.42 44.56
N ALA A 226 -38.52 36.73 45.04
CA ALA A 226 -38.54 36.05 46.32
C ALA A 226 -39.06 37.00 47.41
N HIS A 227 -40.10 36.56 48.13
CA HIS A 227 -40.63 37.27 49.29
C HIS A 227 -39.52 37.63 50.27
N PRO A 228 -39.51 38.84 50.86
CA PRO A 228 -38.50 39.21 51.84
C PRO A 228 -38.68 38.36 53.12
N VAL A 229 -37.65 37.61 53.49
CA VAL A 229 -37.54 36.95 54.80
C VAL A 229 -37.25 38.02 55.87
N PRO A 230 -38.04 38.13 56.95
CA PRO A 230 -37.76 39.11 57.98
C PRO A 230 -36.82 38.57 59.08
N ALA A 231 -35.97 39.50 59.52
CA ALA A 231 -35.42 39.71 60.86
C ALA A 231 -34.46 38.68 61.50
N GLY A 232 -33.31 39.18 61.97
CA GLY A 232 -32.55 38.51 63.01
C GLY A 232 -31.14 39.05 63.25
N ALA A 233 -31.01 39.89 64.28
CA ALA A 233 -29.82 40.30 65.03
C ALA A 233 -28.43 39.73 64.64
N ARG A 234 -27.49 40.66 64.43
CA ARG A 234 -26.05 40.41 64.55
C ARG A 234 -25.67 40.30 66.03
N SER A 235 -24.93 39.25 66.40
CA SER A 235 -24.00 39.28 67.54
C SER A 235 -22.89 38.23 67.34
N GLU A 236 -21.72 38.77 66.99
CA GLU A 236 -20.30 38.39 67.21
C GLU A 236 -19.77 36.94 67.25
N PRO A 237 -18.47 36.77 66.90
CA PRO A 237 -17.87 35.48 66.58
C PRO A 237 -17.17 34.87 67.81
N ASP A 238 -17.24 33.54 67.93
CA ASP A 238 -16.38 32.79 68.84
C ASP A 238 -15.54 31.78 68.06
N GLY A 239 -14.26 31.78 68.39
CA GLY A 239 -13.18 31.19 67.62
C GLY A 239 -13.05 29.68 67.79
N GLY A 240 -12.29 29.08 66.87
CA GLY A 240 -11.77 27.73 67.02
C GLY A 240 -11.47 27.06 65.70
N GLY A 241 -10.20 26.73 65.47
CA GLY A 241 -9.84 25.62 64.58
C GLY A 241 -8.88 25.92 63.44
N THR A 242 -7.61 26.18 63.81
CA THR A 242 -6.39 25.57 63.25
C THR A 242 -6.34 25.16 61.77
N GLY A 243 -5.43 25.81 61.04
CA GLY A 243 -5.05 25.45 59.68
C GLY A 243 -4.33 24.10 59.53
N MET A 244 -4.36 23.59 58.31
CA MET A 244 -3.53 22.48 57.85
C MET A 244 -2.53 23.01 56.84
N ASP A 245 -1.27 23.00 57.27
CA ASP A 245 -0.07 23.14 56.46
C ASP A 245 0.10 21.98 55.49
N GLY A 246 0.75 22.28 54.36
CA GLY A 246 1.23 21.31 53.40
C GLY A 246 2.34 20.40 53.95
N GLY A 247 2.50 19.25 53.31
CA GLY A 247 3.56 18.30 53.61
C GLY A 247 4.00 17.55 52.36
N GLU A 248 5.15 17.95 51.83
CA GLU A 248 6.02 17.17 50.94
C GLU A 248 6.66 15.98 51.68
N GLY A 249 6.95 14.91 50.93
CA GLY A 249 7.89 13.85 51.29
C GLY A 249 7.61 12.61 50.45
N GLY A 250 8.44 12.11 49.54
CA GLY A 250 9.88 12.27 49.35
C GLY A 250 10.58 10.92 49.58
N ARG A 251 11.10 10.33 48.49
CA ARG A 251 12.16 9.28 48.41
C ARG A 251 11.75 7.84 48.78
N ARG A 252 12.25 6.75 48.18
CA ARG A 252 13.27 6.46 47.15
C ARG A 252 13.15 4.95 46.74
N PRO A 253 13.84 4.48 45.68
CA PRO A 253 13.78 3.11 45.10
C PRO A 253 14.88 2.19 45.72
N PRO A 254 15.16 0.95 45.25
CA PRO A 254 15.86 0.64 43.98
C PRO A 254 15.37 -0.65 43.24
N GLN A 255 15.42 -0.68 41.89
CA GLN A 255 16.36 -1.42 41.00
C GLN A 255 16.51 -2.95 41.14
N GLY A 256 16.51 -3.59 39.96
CA GLY A 256 16.95 -4.97 39.65
C GLY A 256 15.95 -5.59 38.67
N GLY A 257 16.20 -5.77 37.38
CA GLY A 257 17.43 -6.23 36.72
C GLY A 257 17.25 -7.71 36.35
N GLY A 258 17.07 -8.02 35.07
CA GLY A 258 16.95 -9.42 34.63
C GLY A 258 16.65 -9.54 33.14
N ALA A 259 17.67 -9.92 32.37
CA ALA A 259 17.66 -10.14 30.94
C ALA A 259 17.31 -11.60 30.57
N ASN A 260 17.12 -11.80 29.25
CA ASN A 260 17.21 -13.01 28.45
C ASN A 260 15.97 -13.91 28.34
N ALA A 261 15.41 -13.99 27.13
CA ALA A 261 15.77 -15.00 26.13
C ALA A 261 15.32 -14.54 24.73
#